data_AF-A0A6P0UNC1-F1
#
_entry.id   AF-A0A6P0UNC1-F1
#
_cell.length_a   1.000
_cell.length_b   1.000
_cell.length_c   1.000
_cell.angle_alpha   90.00
_cell.angle_beta   90.00
_cell.angle_gamma   90.00
#
_symmetry.space_group_name_H-M   'P 1'
#
loop_
_entity.id
_entity.type
_entity.pdbx_description
1 polymer ?
#
loop_
_entity_poly.entity_id
_entity_poly.type
_entity_poly.pdbx_seq_one_letter_code
_entity_poly.pdbx_strand_id
1 'polypeptide(L)'
;MLDVIKEILANKKFMNKLILVSCLLFLNQILNAQQVLWTTATDIDFESTSIEYVSIEKATRKILDLYDFYELYYDETGYSKRDFFKMLDRYDEDSESWENINEIKELTVFALKNNLGQSSIVLVVIISSRGIDALMFTNNYEPDAIFTTPYDKPKFEKWLNSLLK
;
A
#
# COMPACT_ATOMS: atom_id res chain seq x y z
N MET A 1 -2.58 35.03 -8.50
CA MET A 1 -1.74 34.19 -7.61
C MET A 1 -2.60 33.38 -6.65
N LEU A 2 -3.53 34.00 -5.92
CA LEU A 2 -4.55 33.29 -5.11
C LEU A 2 -5.48 32.38 -5.92
N ASP A 3 -5.83 32.75 -7.15
CA ASP A 3 -6.71 31.92 -8.00
C ASP A 3 -6.00 30.67 -8.56
N VAL A 4 -4.68 30.75 -8.81
CA VAL A 4 -3.86 29.60 -9.23
C VAL A 4 -3.70 28.59 -8.09
N ILE A 5 -3.57 29.07 -6.84
CA ILE A 5 -3.51 28.20 -5.65
C ILE A 5 -4.87 27.52 -5.40
N LYS A 6 -5.98 28.22 -5.61
CA LYS A 6 -7.33 27.63 -5.53
C LYS A 6 -7.59 26.60 -6.62
N GLU A 7 -7.06 26.80 -7.83
CA GLU A 7 -7.19 25.88 -8.95
C GLU A 7 -6.33 24.61 -8.77
N ILE A 8 -5.17 24.73 -8.12
CA ILE A 8 -4.32 23.60 -7.71
C ILE A 8 -4.99 22.80 -6.58
N LEU A 9 -5.59 23.46 -5.58
CA LEU A 9 -6.31 22.81 -4.46
C LEU A 9 -7.67 22.20 -4.87
N ALA A 10 -8.32 22.74 -5.91
CA ALA A 10 -9.59 22.22 -6.41
C ALA A 10 -9.43 20.94 -7.23
N ASN A 11 -8.21 20.61 -7.64
CA ASN A 11 -7.94 19.45 -8.48
C ASN A 11 -7.61 18.24 -7.60
N LYS A 12 -8.66 17.51 -7.14
CA LYS A 12 -8.52 16.25 -6.38
C LYS A 12 -7.51 15.28 -6.98
N LYS A 13 -7.31 15.31 -8.30
CA LYS A 13 -6.29 14.50 -9.00
C LYS A 13 -4.86 14.91 -8.65
N PHE A 14 -4.57 16.20 -8.51
CA PHE A 14 -3.23 16.67 -8.17
C PHE A 14 -2.85 16.38 -6.72
N MET A 15 -3.82 16.46 -5.79
CA MET A 15 -3.58 16.02 -4.42
C MET A 15 -3.39 14.50 -4.35
N ASN A 16 -4.21 13.69 -5.04
CA ASN A 16 -4.01 12.23 -5.11
C ASN A 16 -2.64 11.83 -5.70
N LYS A 17 -2.11 12.64 -6.64
CA LYS A 17 -0.73 12.53 -7.15
C LYS A 17 0.30 12.76 -6.05
N LEU A 18 0.21 13.90 -5.35
CA LEU A 18 1.16 14.26 -4.30
C LEU A 18 1.12 13.27 -3.14
N ILE A 19 -0.09 12.78 -2.80
CA ILE A 19 -0.35 11.78 -1.77
C ILE A 19 0.44 10.50 -1.99
N LEU A 20 0.21 9.85 -3.13
CA LEU A 20 0.82 8.55 -3.36
C LEU A 20 2.33 8.72 -3.52
N VAL A 21 2.78 9.77 -4.21
CA VAL A 21 4.21 10.10 -4.33
C VAL A 21 4.84 10.29 -2.96
N SER A 22 4.21 11.02 -2.05
CA SER A 22 4.68 11.18 -0.66
C SER A 22 4.65 9.85 0.11
N CYS A 23 3.59 9.05 0.01
CA CYS A 23 3.56 7.69 0.60
C CYS A 23 4.76 6.85 0.13
N LEU A 24 5.08 6.91 -1.16
CA LEU A 24 6.13 6.11 -1.78
C LEU A 24 7.53 6.62 -1.43
N LEU A 25 7.69 7.91 -1.14
CA LEU A 25 8.96 8.51 -0.72
C LEU A 25 9.23 8.35 0.79
N PHE A 26 8.18 8.37 1.63
CA PHE A 26 8.30 8.28 3.09
C PHE A 26 8.19 6.84 3.63
N LEU A 27 7.46 5.92 2.98
CA LEU A 27 7.53 4.48 3.32
C LEU A 27 8.92 3.89 3.05
N ASN A 28 9.71 4.49 2.15
CA ASN A 28 11.12 4.13 1.99
C ASN A 28 11.95 4.45 3.26
N GLN A 29 11.53 5.43 4.07
CA GLN A 29 12.23 5.76 5.33
C GLN A 29 11.74 4.92 6.51
N ILE A 30 10.42 4.69 6.62
CA ILE A 30 9.82 3.90 7.71
C ILE A 30 10.07 2.39 7.52
N LEU A 31 10.06 1.89 6.29
CA LEU A 31 10.21 0.47 5.98
C LEU A 31 11.52 0.11 5.28
N ASN A 32 12.46 1.04 5.05
CA ASN A 32 13.60 0.85 4.14
C ASN A 32 13.16 0.28 2.78
N ALA A 33 11.91 0.49 2.35
CA ALA A 33 11.42 -0.04 1.09
C ALA A 33 12.35 0.44 -0.03
N GLN A 34 12.97 -0.49 -0.73
CA GLN A 34 13.95 -0.16 -1.76
C GLN A 34 13.26 0.09 -3.10
N GLN A 35 12.03 -0.41 -3.26
CA GLN A 35 11.37 -0.44 -4.56
C GLN A 35 9.84 -0.48 -4.44
N VAL A 36 9.18 0.38 -5.18
CA VAL A 36 7.75 0.24 -5.52
C VAL A 36 7.62 -0.81 -6.62
N LEU A 37 6.79 -1.83 -6.41
CA LEU A 37 6.58 -2.88 -7.40
C LEU A 37 5.51 -2.49 -8.41
N TRP A 38 4.32 -2.13 -7.93
CA TRP A 38 3.18 -1.80 -8.77
C TRP A 38 2.09 -1.05 -7.99
N THR A 39 1.18 -0.40 -8.73
CA THR A 39 0.04 0.31 -8.17
C THR A 39 -1.20 0.26 -9.08
N THR A 40 -2.38 0.40 -8.49
CA THR A 40 -3.65 0.59 -9.21
C THR A 40 -4.06 2.05 -9.32
N ALA A 41 -3.26 2.99 -8.81
CA ALA A 41 -3.55 4.40 -8.96
C ALA A 41 -3.24 4.85 -10.40
N THR A 42 -4.29 5.16 -11.17
CA THR A 42 -4.18 5.62 -12.56
C THR A 42 -3.76 7.08 -12.66
N ASP A 43 -4.12 7.88 -11.67
CA ASP A 43 -4.03 9.33 -11.76
C ASP A 43 -2.64 9.84 -11.40
N ILE A 44 -1.57 9.05 -11.55
CA ILE A 44 -0.22 9.49 -11.18
C ILE A 44 0.69 9.59 -12.39
N ASP A 45 1.05 10.84 -12.71
CA ASP A 45 2.06 11.14 -13.71
C ASP A 45 3.43 10.89 -13.12
N PHE A 46 3.91 9.68 -13.35
CA PHE A 46 5.22 9.22 -13.00
C PHE A 46 6.13 9.21 -14.23
N GLU A 47 6.11 10.27 -15.05
CA GLU A 47 6.99 10.37 -16.24
C GLU A 47 8.49 10.17 -15.89
N SER A 48 8.87 10.23 -14.60
CA SER A 48 10.22 9.98 -14.09
C SER A 48 10.42 8.66 -13.32
N THR A 49 9.41 7.83 -13.06
CA THR A 49 9.58 6.58 -12.31
C THR A 49 8.98 5.38 -13.04
N SER A 50 9.76 4.32 -13.22
CA SER A 50 9.39 3.06 -13.90
C SER A 50 8.44 2.17 -13.09
N ILE A 51 7.39 2.75 -12.49
CA ILE A 51 6.43 2.03 -11.64
C ILE A 51 5.38 1.36 -12.53
N GLU A 52 5.11 0.07 -12.30
CA GLU A 52 4.11 -0.68 -13.06
C GLU A 52 2.68 -0.32 -12.62
N TYR A 53 1.86 0.18 -13.53
CA TYR A 53 0.41 0.34 -13.31
C TYR A 53 -0.35 -0.96 -13.63
N VAL A 54 -1.30 -1.33 -12.77
CA VAL A 54 -2.09 -2.56 -12.88
C VAL A 54 -3.57 -2.33 -12.59
N SER A 55 -4.47 -3.09 -13.21
CA SER A 55 -5.89 -3.11 -12.81
C SER A 55 -6.08 -3.80 -11.45
N ILE A 56 -7.24 -3.60 -10.81
CA ILE A 56 -7.58 -4.32 -9.56
C ILE A 56 -7.52 -5.83 -9.77
N GLU A 57 -8.04 -6.37 -10.87
CA GLU A 57 -7.99 -7.82 -11.13
C GLU A 57 -6.55 -8.33 -11.27
N LYS A 58 -5.67 -7.51 -11.86
CA LYS A 58 -4.25 -7.84 -11.97
C LYS A 58 -3.54 -7.69 -10.61
N ALA A 59 -3.93 -6.73 -9.78
CA ALA A 59 -3.47 -6.60 -8.40
C ALA A 59 -3.86 -7.83 -7.57
N THR A 60 -5.12 -8.28 -7.64
CA THR A 60 -5.57 -9.51 -6.96
C THR A 60 -4.70 -10.70 -7.35
N ARG A 61 -4.44 -10.92 -8.64
CA ARG A 61 -3.56 -12.01 -9.10
C ARG A 61 -2.14 -11.86 -8.56
N LYS A 62 -1.55 -10.66 -8.64
CA LYS A 62 -0.20 -10.40 -8.11
C LYS A 62 -0.10 -10.66 -6.61
N ILE A 63 -1.15 -10.37 -5.82
CA ILE A 63 -1.16 -10.68 -4.39
C ILE A 63 -1.25 -12.20 -4.15
N LEU A 64 -2.03 -12.92 -4.95
CA LEU A 64 -2.07 -14.39 -4.88
C LEU A 64 -0.73 -15.01 -5.29
N ASP A 65 -0.02 -14.42 -6.25
CA ASP A 65 1.34 -14.85 -6.63
C ASP A 65 2.32 -14.62 -5.47
N LEU A 66 2.18 -13.53 -4.69
CA LEU A 66 2.95 -13.31 -3.47
C LEU A 66 2.65 -14.36 -2.41
N TYR A 67 1.38 -14.71 -2.22
CA TYR A 67 0.97 -15.76 -1.30
C TYR A 67 1.59 -17.12 -1.68
N ASP A 68 1.69 -17.45 -2.97
CA ASP A 68 2.34 -18.68 -3.42
C ASP A 68 3.87 -18.67 -3.25
N PHE A 69 4.49 -17.49 -3.35
CA PHE A 69 5.94 -17.34 -3.40
C PHE A 69 6.58 -17.24 -2.01
N TYR A 70 5.94 -16.51 -1.09
CA TYR A 70 6.44 -16.30 0.26
C TYR A 70 5.91 -17.36 1.21
N GLU A 71 6.69 -17.76 2.22
CA GLU A 71 6.29 -18.79 3.21
C GLU A 71 5.33 -18.26 4.28
N LEU A 72 5.34 -16.95 4.50
CA LEU A 72 4.62 -16.30 5.58
C LEU A 72 3.94 -15.01 5.10
N TYR A 73 2.82 -14.69 5.75
CA TYR A 73 2.23 -13.37 5.66
C TYR A 73 1.69 -12.88 7.02
N TYR A 74 1.54 -11.56 7.15
CA TYR A 74 0.88 -10.91 8.28
C TYR A 74 -0.39 -10.25 7.80
N ASP A 75 -1.44 -10.39 8.60
CA ASP A 75 -2.73 -9.74 8.43
C ASP A 75 -2.78 -8.50 9.33
N GLU A 76 -2.58 -7.33 8.72
CA GLU A 76 -2.65 -6.02 9.35
C GLU A 76 -3.87 -5.26 8.81
N THR A 77 -5.02 -5.94 8.75
CA THR A 77 -6.27 -5.38 8.22
C THR A 77 -7.16 -4.75 9.30
N GLY A 78 -8.04 -3.84 8.88
CA GLY A 78 -9.06 -3.24 9.73
C GLY A 78 -8.71 -1.90 10.36
N TYR A 79 -7.64 -1.23 9.91
CA TYR A 79 -7.31 0.09 10.44
C TYR A 79 -8.29 1.14 9.91
N SER A 80 -8.82 1.97 10.83
CA SER A 80 -9.35 3.26 10.41
C SER A 80 -8.19 4.11 9.89
N LYS A 81 -8.43 4.97 8.88
CA LYS A 81 -7.36 5.80 8.32
C LYS A 81 -6.63 6.61 9.39
N ARG A 82 -7.39 7.21 10.31
CA ARG A 82 -6.87 7.97 11.44
C ARG A 82 -5.95 7.12 12.32
N ASP A 83 -6.35 5.90 12.64
CA ASP A 83 -5.58 5.05 13.56
C ASP A 83 -4.35 4.45 12.87
N PHE A 84 -4.42 4.21 11.56
CA PHE A 84 -3.25 3.89 10.72
C PHE A 84 -2.22 5.03 10.75
N PHE A 85 -2.63 6.29 10.61
CA PHE A 85 -1.69 7.41 10.69
C PHE A 85 -1.10 7.60 12.07
N LYS A 86 -1.90 7.47 13.12
CA LYS A 86 -1.36 7.48 14.49
C LYS A 86 -0.34 6.37 14.75
N MET A 87 -0.44 5.24 14.05
CA MET A 87 0.56 4.19 14.12
C MET A 87 1.85 4.64 13.41
N LEU A 88 1.73 5.24 12.22
CA LEU A 88 2.88 5.76 11.46
C LEU A 88 3.59 6.93 12.15
N ASP A 89 2.84 7.84 12.78
CA ASP A 89 3.38 8.99 13.53
C ASP A 89 4.30 8.57 14.70
N ARG A 90 4.21 7.31 15.15
CA ARG A 90 5.15 6.77 16.17
C ARG A 90 6.54 6.51 15.61
N TYR A 91 6.66 6.41 14.29
CA TYR A 91 7.88 6.08 13.56
C TYR A 91 8.40 7.27 12.73
N ASP A 92 7.61 8.33 12.56
CA ASP A 92 7.92 9.50 11.75
C ASP A 92 7.28 10.76 12.36
N GLU A 93 8.09 11.78 12.65
CA GLU A 93 7.63 13.02 13.31
C GLU A 93 6.98 14.01 12.32
N ASP A 94 7.12 13.82 10.99
CA ASP A 94 6.58 14.71 9.95
C ASP A 94 5.20 14.24 9.42
N SER A 95 4.18 14.38 10.26
CA SER A 95 2.81 13.88 10.02
C SER A 95 2.03 14.57 8.88
N GLU A 96 2.49 15.73 8.37
CA GLU A 96 1.77 16.55 7.37
C GLU A 96 1.60 15.85 6.01
N SER A 97 2.49 14.90 5.67
CA SER A 97 2.43 14.17 4.40
C SER A 97 1.26 13.19 4.30
N TRP A 98 0.73 12.74 5.45
CA TRP A 98 -0.24 11.65 5.55
C TRP A 98 -1.70 12.11 5.50
N GLU A 99 -1.97 13.38 5.82
CA GLU A 99 -3.33 13.94 5.83
C GLU A 99 -4.05 13.74 4.50
N ASN A 100 -3.29 13.81 3.42
CA ASN A 100 -3.82 13.75 2.09
C ASN A 100 -4.35 12.32 1.75
N ILE A 101 -3.81 11.24 2.34
CA ILE A 101 -4.35 9.87 2.15
C ILE A 101 -5.78 9.72 2.70
N ASN A 102 -6.17 10.56 3.69
CA ASN A 102 -7.56 10.59 4.16
C ASN A 102 -8.53 10.88 3.01
N GLU A 103 -8.09 11.59 1.98
CA GLU A 103 -8.92 12.01 0.84
C GLU A 103 -9.15 10.92 -0.21
N ILE A 104 -8.35 9.84 -0.21
CA ILE A 104 -8.52 8.72 -1.15
C ILE A 104 -9.85 8.00 -0.87
N LYS A 105 -10.85 8.18 -1.74
CA LYS A 105 -12.16 7.50 -1.60
C LYS A 105 -12.29 6.27 -2.48
N GLU A 106 -11.50 6.21 -3.55
CA GLU A 106 -11.50 5.12 -4.51
C GLU A 106 -10.53 4.03 -4.06
N LEU A 107 -10.88 2.78 -4.35
CA LEU A 107 -10.04 1.64 -4.01
C LEU A 107 -8.68 1.77 -4.69
N THR A 108 -7.64 1.91 -3.88
CA THR A 108 -6.27 2.08 -4.34
C THR A 108 -5.41 1.02 -3.68
N VAL A 109 -4.63 0.29 -4.49
CA VAL A 109 -3.73 -0.75 -4.03
C VAL A 109 -2.33 -0.46 -4.53
N PHE A 110 -1.33 -0.65 -3.69
CA PHE A 110 0.06 -0.63 -4.13
C PHE A 110 0.88 -1.65 -3.36
N ALA A 111 1.98 -2.08 -3.98
CA ALA A 111 2.92 -3.01 -3.38
C ALA A 111 4.33 -2.43 -3.35
N LEU A 112 4.96 -2.56 -2.20
CA LEU A 112 6.33 -2.12 -1.92
C LEU A 112 7.17 -3.33 -1.57
N LYS A 113 8.44 -3.30 -1.95
CA LYS A 113 9.41 -4.33 -1.59
C LYS A 113 10.57 -3.73 -0.82
N ASN A 114 11.00 -4.44 0.21
CA ASN A 114 12.29 -4.25 0.85
C ASN A 114 13.11 -5.56 0.80
N ASN A 115 14.44 -5.42 0.70
CA ASN A 115 15.39 -6.50 0.94
C ASN A 115 16.14 -6.22 2.24
N LEU A 116 16.00 -7.10 3.22
CA LEU A 116 16.69 -7.04 4.51
C LEU A 116 18.03 -7.81 4.49
N GLY A 117 18.64 -7.95 3.31
CA GLY A 117 19.86 -8.71 3.08
C GLY A 117 19.65 -10.23 3.04
N GLN A 118 19.14 -10.82 4.13
CA GLN A 118 18.89 -12.27 4.25
C GLN A 118 17.44 -12.66 3.96
N SER A 119 16.51 -11.71 3.94
CA SER A 119 15.11 -11.92 3.59
C SER A 119 14.59 -10.79 2.70
N SER A 120 13.45 -11.01 2.06
CA SER A 120 12.69 -9.94 1.43
C SER A 120 11.32 -9.83 2.09
N ILE A 121 10.82 -8.60 2.12
CA ILE A 121 9.49 -8.26 2.57
C ILE A 121 8.76 -7.58 1.42
N VAL A 122 7.51 -7.98 1.18
CA VAL A 122 6.61 -7.27 0.29
C VAL A 122 5.41 -6.80 1.09
N LEU A 123 5.23 -5.49 1.18
CA LEU A 123 4.06 -4.87 1.79
C LEU A 123 3.06 -4.51 0.70
N VAL A 124 1.84 -4.99 0.83
CA VAL A 124 0.69 -4.59 0.03
C VAL A 124 -0.21 -3.73 0.89
N VAL A 125 -0.50 -2.51 0.43
CA VAL A 125 -1.41 -1.58 1.11
C VAL A 125 -2.65 -1.41 0.25
N ILE A 126 -3.81 -1.55 0.88
CA ILE A 126 -5.13 -1.41 0.28
C ILE A 126 -5.82 -0.25 0.99
N ILE A 127 -6.14 0.80 0.24
CA ILE A 127 -6.78 2.02 0.75
C ILE A 127 -8.17 2.08 0.14
N SER A 128 -9.19 2.23 0.98
CA SER A 128 -10.57 2.39 0.54
C SER A 128 -11.30 3.42 1.39
N SER A 129 -12.59 3.62 1.08
CA SER A 129 -13.48 4.41 1.94
C SER A 129 -13.74 3.78 3.31
N ARG A 130 -13.51 2.46 3.47
CA ARG A 130 -13.72 1.74 4.74
C ARG A 130 -12.53 1.91 5.70
N GLY A 131 -11.34 2.17 5.18
CA GLY A 131 -10.13 2.22 5.98
C GLY A 131 -8.88 1.88 5.17
N ILE A 132 -7.87 1.42 5.89
CA ILE A 132 -6.59 0.95 5.34
C ILE A 132 -6.38 -0.48 5.82
N ASP A 133 -6.06 -1.35 4.87
CA ASP A 133 -5.71 -2.74 5.09
C ASP A 133 -4.29 -2.96 4.60
N ALA A 134 -3.49 -3.71 5.35
CA ALA A 134 -2.12 -4.03 4.98
C ALA A 134 -1.85 -5.54 5.04
N LEU A 135 -1.12 -6.04 4.05
CA LEU A 135 -0.64 -7.42 3.99
C LEU A 135 0.87 -7.40 3.84
N MET A 136 1.57 -8.08 4.72
CA MET A 136 3.03 -8.18 4.64
C MET A 136 3.45 -9.61 4.34
N PHE A 137 4.10 -9.86 3.21
CA PHE A 137 4.64 -11.16 2.82
C PHE A 137 6.12 -11.24 3.08
N THR A 138 6.61 -12.35 3.63
CA THR A 138 8.04 -12.53 3.92
C THR A 138 8.42 -14.01 4.03
N ASN A 139 9.73 -14.28 3.97
CA ASN A 139 10.33 -15.57 4.32
C ASN A 139 11.03 -15.52 5.68
N ASN A 140 10.94 -14.40 6.40
CA ASN A 140 11.50 -14.28 7.75
C ASN A 140 10.41 -14.53 8.80
N TYR A 141 10.64 -15.51 9.67
CA TYR A 141 9.70 -15.82 10.74
C TYR A 141 9.83 -14.83 11.89
N GLU A 142 8.72 -14.18 12.24
CA GLU A 142 8.55 -13.41 13.47
C GLU A 142 7.22 -13.82 14.14
N PRO A 143 7.00 -13.47 15.42
CA PRO A 143 5.74 -13.77 16.10
C PRO A 143 4.52 -13.26 15.32
N ASP A 144 3.41 -13.99 15.42
CA ASP A 144 2.13 -13.68 14.75
C ASP A 144 2.09 -13.87 13.22
N ALA A 145 3.17 -14.40 12.62
CA ALA A 145 3.18 -14.79 11.21
C ALA A 145 2.19 -15.93 10.91
N ILE A 146 1.50 -15.82 9.77
CA ILE A 146 0.59 -16.83 9.24
C ILE A 146 1.28 -17.56 8.07
N PHE A 147 1.29 -18.89 8.10
CA PHE A 147 1.85 -19.69 7.00
C PHE A 147 0.99 -19.61 5.75
N THR A 148 1.62 -19.39 4.60
CA THR A 148 0.99 -19.44 3.28
C THR A 148 0.87 -20.90 2.81
N THR A 149 -0.18 -21.57 3.25
CA THR A 149 -0.40 -22.96 2.82
C THR A 149 -1.23 -23.01 1.53
N PRO A 150 -0.91 -23.92 0.58
CA PRO A 150 -1.75 -24.15 -0.60
C PRO A 150 -3.19 -24.57 -0.23
N TYR A 151 -3.38 -25.22 0.93
CA TYR A 151 -4.68 -25.64 1.43
C TYR A 151 -5.55 -24.46 1.86
N ASP A 152 -4.94 -23.41 2.43
CA ASP A 152 -5.64 -22.21 2.89
C ASP A 152 -5.82 -21.16 1.78
N LYS A 153 -5.11 -21.29 0.66
CA LYS A 153 -5.17 -20.33 -0.47
C LYS A 153 -6.60 -20.00 -0.92
N PRO A 154 -7.54 -20.95 -1.09
CA PRO A 154 -8.92 -20.61 -1.48
C PRO A 154 -9.64 -19.75 -0.43
N LYS A 155 -9.35 -19.96 0.86
CA LYS A 155 -9.90 -19.15 1.95
C LYS A 155 -9.28 -17.75 1.94
N PHE A 156 -7.96 -17.67 1.76
CA PHE A 156 -7.24 -16.41 1.60
C PHE A 156 -7.76 -15.61 0.40
N GLU A 157 -7.93 -16.23 -0.77
CA GLU A 157 -8.46 -15.59 -1.97
C GLU A 157 -9.87 -15.03 -1.73
N LYS A 158 -10.74 -15.78 -1.05
CA LYS A 158 -12.08 -15.32 -0.71
C LYS A 158 -12.03 -14.10 0.22
N TRP A 159 -11.14 -14.11 1.20
CA TRP A 159 -10.93 -12.99 2.12
C TRP A 159 -10.34 -11.77 1.41
N LEU A 160 -9.28 -11.94 0.62
CA LEU A 160 -8.66 -10.88 -0.19
C LEU A 160 -9.70 -10.20 -1.10
N ASN A 161 -10.56 -10.99 -1.74
CA ASN A 161 -11.65 -10.47 -2.56
C ASN A 161 -12.64 -9.60 -1.76
N SER A 162 -12.78 -9.80 -0.45
CA SER A 162 -13.64 -8.93 0.38
C SER A 162 -13.02 -7.57 0.69
N LEU A 163 -11.69 -7.45 0.57
CA LEU A 163 -10.95 -6.20 0.71
C LEU A 163 -10.93 -5.40 -0.61
N LEU A 164 -10.93 -6.11 -1.74
CA LEU A 164 -10.76 -5.53 -3.08
C LEU A 164 -12.05 -5.33 -3.89
N LYS A 165 -13.24 -5.60 -3.30
CA LYS A 165 -14.55 -5.49 -3.97
C LYS A 165 -15.54 -4.61 -3.24
#